data_AF-A0A8S8XJR9-F1
#
_entry.id   AF-A0A8S8XJR9-F1
#
_cell.length_a   1.000
_cell.length_b   1.000
_cell.length_c   1.000
_cell.angle_alpha   90.00
_cell.angle_beta   90.00
_cell.angle_gamma   90.00
#
_symmetry.space_group_name_H-M   'P 1'
#
loop_
_entity.id
_entity.type
_entity.pdbx_description
1 polymer ?
#
loop_
_entity_poly.entity_id
_entity_poly.type
_entity_poly.pdbx_seq_one_letter_code
_entity_poly.pdbx_strand_id
1 'polypeptide(L)' 'MSSQRGGDSAAIARDAVESARAKNIDVVLVDTAGRMQNKSNLMAELEKVRRVANPHLTLFVGDALAGNDAVDQAKNFQQM' A
#
# COMPACT_ATOMS: atom_id res chain seq x y z
N MET A 1 2.86 -22.19 -7.96
CA MET A 1 2.17 -20.91 -7.66
C MET A 1 3.06 -19.79 -8.19
N SER A 2 2.97 -19.52 -9.49
CA SER A 2 3.80 -18.52 -10.16
C SER A 2 3.36 -17.13 -9.72
N SER A 3 4.20 -16.45 -8.94
CA SER A 3 4.05 -15.03 -8.63
C SER A 3 4.03 -14.25 -9.94
N GLN A 4 2.86 -13.75 -10.32
CA GLN A 4 2.72 -12.87 -11.46
C GLN A 4 3.30 -11.50 -11.08
N ARG A 5 4.61 -11.37 -11.22
CA ARG A 5 5.33 -10.10 -11.08
C ARG A 5 4.75 -9.15 -12.13
N GLY A 6 3.83 -8.27 -11.73
CA GLY A 6 3.13 -7.32 -12.59
C GLY A 6 1.60 -7.38 -12.57
N GLY A 7 0.96 -8.17 -11.70
CA GLY A 7 -0.48 -8.10 -11.49
C GLY A 7 -0.92 -6.78 -10.85
N ASP A 8 -2.14 -6.32 -11.15
CA ASP A 8 -2.76 -5.13 -10.55
C ASP A 8 -2.71 -5.23 -9.01
N SER A 9 -1.89 -4.40 -8.37
CA SER A 9 -1.65 -4.43 -6.92
C SER A 9 -2.95 -4.30 -6.11
N ALA A 10 -3.92 -3.54 -6.63
CA ALA A 10 -5.23 -3.41 -6.03
C ALA A 10 -6.04 -4.72 -6.06
N ALA A 11 -5.97 -5.48 -7.16
CA ALA A 11 -6.65 -6.77 -7.29
C ALA A 11 -6.03 -7.80 -6.34
N ILE A 12 -4.69 -7.85 -6.27
CA ILE A 12 -3.98 -8.74 -5.35
C ILE A 12 -4.37 -8.45 -3.89
N ALA A 13 -4.45 -7.17 -3.51
CA ALA A 13 -4.85 -6.77 -2.16
C ALA A 13 -6.29 -7.18 -1.83
N ARG A 14 -7.24 -7.01 -2.77
CA ARG A 14 -8.63 -7.47 -2.61
C ARG A 14 -8.71 -8.97 -2.38
N ASP A 15 -8.06 -9.73 -3.26
CA ASP A 15 -8.13 -11.19 -3.24
C ASP A 15 -7.49 -11.74 -1.95
N ALA A 16 -6.45 -11.07 -1.42
CA ALA A 16 -5.87 -11.41 -0.12
C ALA A 16 -6.86 -11.21 1.04
N VAL A 17 -7.60 -10.09 1.05
CA VAL A 17 -8.64 -9.82 2.07
C VAL A 17 -9.78 -10.83 1.98
N GLU A 18 -10.26 -11.14 0.77
CA GLU A 18 -11.30 -12.15 0.56
C GLU A 18 -10.84 -13.54 0.99
N SER A 19 -9.60 -13.92 0.65
CA SER A 19 -9.04 -15.22 1.05
C SER A 19 -8.87 -15.33 2.56
N ALA A 20 -8.44 -14.27 3.23
CA ALA A 20 -8.31 -14.23 4.68
C ALA A 20 -9.66 -14.41 5.38
N ARG A 21 -10.72 -13.75 4.88
CA ARG A 21 -12.10 -13.93 5.38
C ARG A 21 -12.57 -15.38 5.23
N ALA A 22 -12.34 -16.00 4.07
CA ALA A 22 -12.75 -17.38 3.83
C ALA A 22 -11.99 -18.41 4.69
N LYS A 23 -10.77 -18.07 5.11
CA LYS A 23 -9.88 -18.93 5.90
C LYS A 23 -9.85 -18.62 7.40
N ASN A 24 -10.67 -17.68 7.88
CA ASN A 24 -10.63 -17.17 9.25
C ASN A 24 -9.22 -16.73 9.70
N ILE A 25 -8.52 -15.99 8.84
CA ILE A 25 -7.24 -15.36 9.19
C ILE A 25 -7.54 -13.99 9.79
N ASP A 26 -6.97 -13.72 10.97
CA ASP A 26 -7.28 -12.50 11.74
C ASP A 26 -6.77 -11.22 11.09
N VAL A 27 -5.58 -11.26 10.45
CA VAL A 27 -4.88 -10.08 9.97
C VAL A 27 -4.30 -10.30 8.59
N VAL A 28 -4.43 -9.28 7.73
CA VAL A 28 -3.76 -9.18 6.43
C VAL A 28 -2.84 -7.97 6.45
N LEU A 29 -1.58 -8.16 6.09
CA LEU A 29 -0.62 -7.09 5.86
C LEU A 29 -0.44 -6.93 4.35
N VAL A 30 -0.68 -5.72 3.84
CA VAL A 30 -0.47 -5.38 2.44
C VAL A 30 0.84 -4.60 2.34
N ASP A 31 1.85 -5.23 1.72
CA ASP A 31 3.13 -4.59 1.41
C ASP A 31 3.03 -3.84 0.06
N THR A 32 3.66 -2.67 -0.02
CA THR A 32 3.53 -1.76 -1.17
C THR A 32 4.90 -1.33 -1.68
N ALA A 33 5.00 -0.96 -2.97
CA ALA A 33 6.25 -0.50 -3.55
C ALA A 33 6.74 0.82 -2.92
N GLY A 34 8.05 1.00 -2.78
CA GLY A 34 8.67 2.16 -2.09
C GLY A 34 9.41 3.17 -2.98
N ARG A 35 9.03 3.36 -4.26
CA ARG A 35 9.85 4.13 -5.21
C ARG A 35 9.58 5.65 -5.19
N MET A 36 10.44 6.37 -4.50
CA MET A 36 10.50 7.84 -4.34
C MET A 36 10.69 8.67 -5.61
N GLN A 37 11.23 8.09 -6.69
CA GLN A 37 11.63 8.85 -7.88
C GLN A 37 10.45 9.33 -8.73
N ASN A 38 9.29 8.64 -8.63
CA ASN A 38 8.05 8.97 -9.35
C ASN A 38 6.87 9.05 -8.37
N LYS A 39 6.91 10.01 -7.44
CA LYS A 39 5.95 10.17 -6.35
C LYS A 39 4.48 10.15 -6.83
N SER A 40 4.13 10.85 -7.91
CA SER A 40 2.74 10.94 -8.39
C SER A 40 2.14 9.59 -8.80
N ASN A 41 2.88 8.80 -9.58
CA ASN A 41 2.40 7.49 -10.05
C ASN A 41 2.28 6.50 -8.90
N LEU A 42 3.24 6.52 -7.96
CA LEU A 42 3.18 5.69 -6.76
C LEU A 42 1.97 6.07 -5.90
N MET A 43 1.75 7.35 -5.65
CA MET A 43 0.61 7.82 -4.84
C MET A 43 -0.73 7.39 -5.46
N ALA A 44 -0.90 7.52 -6.78
CA ALA A 44 -2.13 7.08 -7.45
C ALA A 44 -2.34 5.56 -7.35
N GLU A 45 -1.28 4.76 -7.41
CA GLU A 45 -1.35 3.31 -7.21
C GLU A 45 -1.74 2.96 -5.77
N LEU A 46 -1.10 3.60 -4.79
CA LEU A 46 -1.42 3.43 -3.37
C LEU A 46 -2.86 3.82 -3.05
N GLU A 47 -3.37 4.90 -3.66
CA GLU A 47 -4.77 5.34 -3.51
C GLU A 47 -5.74 4.28 -4.01
N LYS A 48 -5.44 3.70 -5.18
CA LYS A 48 -6.23 2.61 -5.76
C LYS A 48 -6.22 1.38 -4.85
N VAL A 49 -5.07 0.98 -4.33
CA VAL A 49 -4.93 -0.14 -3.38
C VAL A 49 -5.74 0.12 -2.12
N ARG A 50 -5.58 1.30 -1.50
CA ARG A 50 -6.31 1.69 -0.29
C ARG A 50 -7.82 1.64 -0.51
N ARG A 51 -8.31 2.18 -1.62
CA ARG A 51 -9.75 2.18 -1.95
C ARG A 51 -10.30 0.77 -2.11
N VAL A 52 -9.56 -0.12 -2.78
CA VAL A 52 -10.03 -1.47 -3.08
C VAL A 52 -9.91 -2.40 -1.86
N ALA A 53 -8.81 -2.31 -1.11
CA ALA A 53 -8.58 -3.14 0.07
C ALA A 53 -9.40 -2.68 1.29
N ASN A 54 -9.81 -1.40 1.34
CA ASN A 54 -10.53 -0.77 2.45
C ASN A 54 -9.93 -1.13 3.83
N PRO A 55 -8.65 -0.80 4.07
CA PRO A 55 -7.93 -1.25 5.25
C PRO A 55 -8.45 -0.60 6.54
N HIS A 56 -8.46 -1.35 7.64
CA HIS A 56 -8.80 -0.82 8.96
C HIS A 56 -7.76 0.18 9.50
N LEU A 57 -6.51 0.05 9.06
CA LEU A 57 -5.39 0.90 9.47
C LEU A 57 -4.46 1.11 8.28
N THR A 58 -4.00 2.35 8.09
CA THR A 58 -3.03 2.73 7.06
C THR A 58 -1.84 3.37 7.76
N LEU A 59 -0.64 2.85 7.50
CA LEU A 59 0.59 3.28 8.16
C LEU A 59 1.57 3.86 7.14
N PHE A 60 2.10 5.05 7.44
CA PHE A 60 3.25 5.60 6.73
C PHE A 60 4.54 5.10 7.41
N VAL A 61 5.49 4.62 6.60
CA VAL A 61 6.81 4.21 7.07
C VAL A 61 7.84 5.09 6.37
N GLY A 62 8.54 5.92 7.15
CA GLY A 62 9.55 6.86 6.66
C GLY A 62 10.91 6.65 7.32
N ASP A 63 11.97 7.01 6.61
CA ASP A 63 13.34 7.01 7.14
C ASP A 63 13.59 8.25 8.01
N ALA A 64 14.08 8.04 9.23
CA ALA A 64 14.43 9.11 10.16
C ALA A 64 15.59 9.99 9.65
N LEU A 65 16.47 9.45 8.78
CA LEU A 65 17.59 10.18 8.21
C LEU A 65 17.18 11.09 7.04
N ALA A 66 15.98 10.92 6.48
CA ALA A 66 15.50 11.73 5.37
C ALA A 66 15.14 13.19 5.76
N GLY A 67 15.08 13.49 7.06
CA GLY A 67 14.83 14.85 7.55
C GLY A 67 13.51 15.43 7.02
N ASN A 68 13.55 16.61 6.41
CA ASN A 68 12.36 17.29 5.90
C ASN A 68 11.66 16.51 4.78
N ASP A 69 12.38 15.69 4.01
CA ASP A 69 11.77 14.88 2.96
C ASP A 69 10.77 13.86 3.51
N ALA A 70 10.99 13.34 4.72
CA ALA A 70 10.05 12.44 5.38
C ALA A 70 8.75 13.15 5.76
N VAL A 71 8.85 14.41 6.18
CA VAL A 71 7.68 15.23 6.54
C VAL A 71 6.82 15.50 5.30
N ASP A 72 7.44 15.86 4.18
CA ASP A 72 6.69 16.12 2.95
C ASP A 72 6.10 14.84 2.35
N GLN A 73 6.79 13.71 2.45
CA GLN A 73 6.22 12.40 2.09
C GLN A 73 5.01 12.05 2.97
N ALA A 74 5.12 12.21 4.29
CA ALA A 74 4.01 11.93 5.20
C ALA A 74 2.79 12.80 4.91
N LYS A 75 2.99 14.10 4.61
CA LYS A 75 1.90 15.01 4.21
C LYS A 75 1.21 14.56 2.92
N ASN A 76 2.00 14.22 1.90
CA ASN A 76 1.44 13.73 0.64
C ASN A 76 0.70 12.39 0.83
N PHE A 77 1.25 11.50 1.65
CA PHE A 77 0.64 10.22 2.00
C PHE A 77 -0.69 10.40 2.74
N GLN A 78 -0.79 11.39 3.61
CA GLN A 78 -2.02 11.70 4.35
C GLN A 78 -3.13 12.31 3.46
N GLN A 79 -2.77 12.97 2.37
CA GLN A 79 -3.73 13.61 1.45
C GLN A 79 -4.32 12.65 0.41
N MET A 80 -3.76 11.45 0.32
CA MET A 80 -4.33 10.30 -0.41
C MET A 80 -5.54 9.72 0.32
#